data_AF-A0A1L8Z9K9-F1
#
_entry.id   AF-A0A1L8Z9K9-F1
#
_cell.length_a   1.000
_cell.length_b   1.000
_cell.length_c   1.000
_cell.angle_alpha   90.00
_cell.angle_beta   90.00
_cell.angle_gamma   90.00
#
_symmetry.space_group_name_H-M   'P 1'
#
loop_
_entity.id
_entity.type
_entity.pdbx_description
1 polymer ?
#
loop_
_entity_poly.entity_id
_entity_poly.type
_entity_poly.pdbx_seq_one_letter_code
_entity_poly.pdbx_strand_id
1 'polypeptide(L)' 'TRDRLRTKLNENNATYTLEEPKLKENVKIDEIESDLYELKSELENVKEYLKNESNFEEIKEYVANSEY' A
#
# COMPACT_ATOMS: atom_id res chain seq x y z
N THR A 1 -3.39 -6.96 -0.86
CA THR A 1 -4.43 -5.99 -0.45
C THR A 1 -4.46 -4.74 -1.32
N ARG A 2 -3.41 -3.91 -1.34
CA ARG A 2 -3.27 -2.74 -2.24
C ARG A 2 -3.49 -3.06 -3.74
N ASP A 3 -2.92 -4.16 -4.24
CA ASP A 3 -3.01 -4.52 -5.66
C ASP A 3 -4.44 -4.86 -6.11
N ARG A 4 -5.22 -5.47 -5.20
CA ARG A 4 -6.65 -5.74 -5.41
C ARG A 4 -7.45 -4.45 -5.47
N LEU A 5 -7.18 -3.50 -4.58
CA LEU A 5 -7.78 -2.15 -4.63
C LEU A 5 -7.46 -1.43 -5.94
N ARG A 6 -6.20 -1.46 -6.40
CA ARG A 6 -5.81 -0.87 -7.69
C ARG A 6 -6.55 -1.50 -8.86
N THR A 7 -6.72 -2.82 -8.87
CA THR A 7 -7.48 -3.52 -9.93
C THR A 7 -8.96 -3.12 -9.92
N LYS A 8 -9.54 -2.87 -8.74
CA LYS A 8 -10.95 -2.50 -8.59
C LYS A 8 -11.19 -1.03 -8.94
N LEU A 9 -10.30 -0.13 -8.50
CA LEU A 9 -10.44 1.33 -8.62
C LEU A 9 -9.91 1.90 -9.95
N ASN A 10 -8.80 1.37 -10.48
CA ASN A 10 -8.12 1.94 -11.63
C ASN A 10 -8.48 1.20 -12.93
N GLU A 11 -8.44 1.91 -14.04
CA GLU A 11 -8.38 1.31 -15.37
C GLU A 11 -7.05 0.55 -15.51
N ASN A 12 -7.12 -0.72 -15.93
CA ASN A 12 -5.96 -1.59 -16.20
C ASN A 12 -5.00 -1.88 -15.04
N ASN A 13 -5.45 -1.79 -13.77
CA ASN A 13 -4.60 -2.04 -12.59
C ASN A 13 -3.29 -1.22 -12.60
N ALA A 14 -3.32 -0.02 -13.18
CA ALA A 14 -2.14 0.80 -13.34
C ALA A 14 -1.55 1.19 -11.97
N THR A 15 -0.24 1.05 -11.85
CA THR A 15 0.53 1.53 -10.69
C THR A 15 0.79 3.03 -10.85
N TYR A 16 0.84 3.76 -9.73
CA TYR A 16 1.24 5.18 -9.77
C TYR A 16 2.68 5.30 -10.29
N THR A 17 2.87 6.08 -11.35
CA THR A 17 4.20 6.40 -11.92
C THR A 17 4.35 7.93 -11.95
N LEU A 18 4.79 8.52 -13.06
CA LEU A 18 4.74 9.98 -13.26
C LEU A 18 3.32 10.45 -13.62
N GLU A 19 2.50 9.56 -14.20
CA GLU A 19 1.10 9.83 -14.49
C GLU A 19 0.20 9.12 -13.47
N GLU A 20 -0.81 9.84 -13.00
CA GLU A 20 -1.82 9.30 -12.10
C GLU A 20 -2.69 8.27 -12.86
N PRO A 21 -2.91 7.07 -12.29
CA PRO A 21 -3.79 6.08 -12.87
C PRO A 21 -5.20 6.63 -13.10
N LYS A 22 -5.74 6.40 -14.29
CA LYS A 22 -7.16 6.70 -14.55
C LYS A 22 -8.04 5.84 -13.67
N LEU A 23 -9.02 6.46 -13.03
CA LEU A 23 -10.02 5.79 -12.20
C LEU A 23 -11.18 5.30 -13.07
N LYS A 24 -11.80 4.20 -12.67
CA LYS A 24 -13.08 3.78 -13.25
C LYS A 24 -14.17 4.76 -12.85
N GLU A 25 -15.08 5.03 -13.77
CA GLU A 25 -16.20 5.94 -13.54
C GLU A 25 -17.13 5.47 -12.41
N ASN A 26 -17.32 4.15 -12.30
CA ASN A 26 -18.18 3.55 -11.29
C ASN A 26 -17.49 2.38 -10.59
N VAL A 27 -17.60 2.34 -9.27
CA VAL A 27 -17.07 1.26 -8.43
C VAL A 27 -18.14 0.90 -7.40
N LYS A 28 -18.40 -0.40 -7.22
CA LYS A 28 -19.30 -0.87 -6.17
C LYS A 28 -18.58 -0.82 -4.82
N ILE A 29 -19.19 -0.14 -3.87
CA ILE A 29 -18.63 0.02 -2.52
C ILE A 29 -18.41 -1.34 -1.84
N ASP A 30 -19.39 -2.23 -1.93
CA ASP A 30 -19.32 -3.58 -1.35
C ASP A 30 -18.13 -4.40 -1.89
N GLU A 31 -17.68 -4.12 -3.12
CA GLU A 31 -16.54 -4.82 -3.70
C GLU A 31 -15.20 -4.30 -3.16
N ILE A 32 -15.11 -3.08 -2.63
CA ILE A 32 -13.86 -2.48 -2.15
C ILE A 32 -13.77 -2.38 -0.62
N GLU A 33 -14.89 -2.44 0.08
CA GLU A 33 -14.97 -2.22 1.54
C GLU A 33 -14.06 -3.17 2.32
N SER A 34 -14.16 -4.48 2.06
CA SER A 34 -13.30 -5.47 2.73
C SER A 34 -11.82 -5.23 2.48
N ASP A 35 -11.45 -4.83 1.25
CA ASP A 35 -10.04 -4.59 0.90
C ASP A 35 -9.50 -3.32 1.58
N LEU A 36 -10.35 -2.30 1.77
CA LEU A 36 -9.99 -1.09 2.52
C LEU A 36 -9.78 -1.39 4.00
N TYR A 37 -10.64 -2.21 4.60
CA TYR A 37 -10.46 -2.64 6.00
C TYR A 37 -9.17 -3.44 6.19
N GLU A 38 -8.88 -4.38 5.29
CA GLU A 38 -7.65 -5.16 5.31
C GLU A 38 -6.42 -4.24 5.15
N LEU A 39 -6.46 -3.29 4.21
CA LEU A 39 -5.35 -2.35 3.99
C LEU A 39 -5.09 -1.49 5.23
N LYS A 40 -6.16 -1.00 5.85
CA LYS A 40 -6.07 -0.24 7.09
C LYS A 40 -5.42 -1.07 8.20
N SER A 41 -5.80 -2.33 8.36
CA SER A 41 -5.21 -3.23 9.36
C SER A 41 -3.72 -3.47 9.11
N GLU A 42 -3.31 -3.69 7.86
CA GLU A 42 -1.89 -3.86 7.49
C GLU A 42 -1.08 -2.60 7.82
N LEU A 43 -1.63 -1.41 7.53
CA LEU A 43 -0.96 -0.14 7.81
C LEU A 43 -0.80 0.12 9.32
N GLU A 44 -1.77 -0.26 10.14
CA GLU A 44 -1.62 -0.16 11.60
C GLU A 44 -0.54 -1.11 12.12
N ASN A 45 -0.40 -2.32 11.55
CA ASN A 45 0.68 -3.24 11.90
C ASN A 45 2.06 -2.66 11.56
N VAL A 46 2.20 -2.05 10.37
CA VAL A 46 3.45 -1.37 9.97
C VAL A 46 3.75 -0.21 10.93
N LYS A 47 2.73 0.59 11.27
CA LYS A 47 2.89 1.70 12.20
C LYS A 47 3.36 1.22 13.58
N GLU A 48 2.79 0.13 14.10
CA GLU A 48 3.21 -0.45 15.37
C GLU A 48 4.64 -1.00 15.30
N TYR A 49 4.99 -1.69 14.21
CA TYR A 49 6.35 -2.18 13.97
C TYR A 49 7.39 -1.05 14.00
N LEU A 50 7.08 0.09 13.38
CA LEU A 50 7.95 1.27 13.30
C LEU A 50 8.04 2.08 14.59
N LYS A 51 7.14 1.88 15.57
CA LYS A 51 7.28 2.50 16.90
C LYS A 51 8.45 1.91 17.68
N ASN A 52 8.86 0.68 17.38
CA ASN A 52 10.03 0.07 17.99
C ASN A 52 11.29 0.64 17.34
N GLU A 53 12.08 1.37 18.11
CA GLU A 53 13.32 2.01 17.66
C GLU A 53 14.31 1.00 17.08
N SER A 54 14.44 -0.19 17.67
CA SER A 54 15.34 -1.24 17.17
C SER A 54 14.99 -1.68 15.76
N ASN A 55 13.68 -1.80 15.46
CA ASN A 55 13.20 -2.16 14.13
C ASN A 55 13.52 -1.06 13.10
N PHE A 56 13.45 0.20 13.53
CA PHE A 56 13.78 1.34 12.68
C PHE A 56 15.29 1.42 12.38
N GLU A 57 16.13 1.15 13.37
CA GLU A 57 17.59 1.07 13.18
C GLU A 57 17.98 -0.05 12.20
N GLU A 58 17.40 -1.24 12.34
CA GLU A 58 17.63 -2.36 11.43
C GLU A 58 17.26 -2.00 9.98
N ILE A 59 16.12 -1.32 9.77
CA ILE A 59 15.72 -0.83 8.45
C ILE A 59 16.75 0.16 7.89
N LYS A 60 17.23 1.11 8.71
CA LYS A 60 18.23 2.09 8.26
C LYS A 60 19.53 1.40 7.84
N GLU A 61 20.00 0.43 8.62
CA GLU A 61 21.18 -0.36 8.28
C GLU A 61 20.98 -1.13 6.98
N TYR A 62 19.83 -1.78 6.81
CA TYR A 62 19.49 -2.50 5.58
C TYR A 62 19.50 -1.56 4.35
N VAL A 63 18.92 -0.36 4.47
CA VAL A 63 18.91 0.64 3.39
C VAL A 63 20.32 1.16 3.09
N ALA A 64 21.12 1.44 4.13
CA ALA A 64 22.49 1.93 3.96
C ALA A 64 23.41 0.89 3.29
N ASN A 65 23.16 -0.40 3.55
CA ASN A 65 23.90 -1.51 2.95
C ASN A 65 23.27 -2.04 1.66
N SER A 66 22.09 -1.53 1.26
CA SER A 66 21.52 -1.86 -0.05
C SER A 66 22.32 -1.12 -1.12
N GLU A 67 23.19 -1.86 -1.82
CA GLU A 67 23.89 -1.38 -3.02
C GLU A 67 22.84 -1.13 -4.11
N TYR A 68 22.36 0.11 -4.20
CA TYR A 68 21.68 0.66 -5.37
C TYR A 68 22.64 1.51 -6.18
#